data_AF-A0AAW1WX00-F1
#
_entry.id   AF-A0AAW1WX00-F1
#
_cell.length_a   1.000
_cell.length_b   1.000
_cell.length_c   1.000
_cell.angle_alpha   90.00
_cell.angle_beta   90.00
_cell.angle_gamma   90.00
#
_symmetry.space_group_name_H-M   'P 1'
#
loop_
_entity.id
_entity.type
_entity.pdbx_description
1 polymer ?
#
loop_
_entity_poly.entity_id
_entity_poly.type
_entity_poly.pdbx_seq_one_letter_code
_entity_poly.pdbx_strand_id
1 'polypeptide(L)'
;MASSSAVDVSPRQKFKDNMDKVRKWRQALTTAANLSGVHSQNIRLDSELIETIVKDISTKLNQPGKRKRLWNVEDGYRVFNNNTGTSTVEAIFLDVSKIQGLQLSPAAFRSMQNLKLLKFYVPQEVHNEYKRQRRWTVGRSNRAHFLGFLGSSSSVFPSQIRIWDP
;
A
#
# COMPACT_ATOMS: atom_id res chain seq x y z
N MET A 1 23.98 21.92 -43.92
CA MET A 1 24.79 20.82 -43.35
C MET A 1 24.83 21.01 -41.85
N ALA A 2 24.20 20.13 -41.07
CA ALA A 2 24.21 20.17 -39.61
C ALA A 2 25.37 19.29 -39.12
N SER A 3 26.43 19.90 -38.62
CA SER A 3 27.50 19.16 -37.93
C SER A 3 27.06 18.87 -36.51
N SER A 4 26.93 17.58 -36.19
CA SER A 4 26.70 17.07 -34.85
C SER A 4 28.03 17.10 -34.08
N SER A 5 28.16 18.01 -33.12
CA SER A 5 29.30 18.06 -32.21
C SER A 5 29.07 17.08 -31.06
N ALA A 6 29.77 15.95 -31.09
CA ALA A 6 29.89 15.08 -29.92
C ALA A 6 30.70 15.82 -28.83
N VAL A 7 30.07 16.09 -27.70
CA VAL A 7 30.71 16.71 -26.53
C VAL A 7 31.69 15.71 -25.93
N ASP A 8 32.98 15.85 -26.23
CA ASP A 8 34.03 15.04 -25.62
C ASP A 8 34.33 15.54 -24.20
N VAL A 9 33.87 14.78 -23.21
CA VAL A 9 34.02 15.10 -21.79
C VAL A 9 35.42 14.71 -21.32
N SER A 10 36.19 15.69 -20.84
CA SER A 10 37.59 15.56 -20.39
C SER A 10 37.80 14.41 -19.37
N PRO A 11 38.90 13.64 -19.48
CA PRO A 11 39.23 12.55 -18.56
C PRO A 11 39.23 12.94 -17.07
N ARG A 12 39.60 14.19 -16.75
CA ARG A 12 39.56 14.70 -15.36
C ARG A 12 38.15 14.76 -14.79
N GLN A 13 37.17 15.12 -15.62
CA GLN A 13 35.77 15.19 -15.19
C GLN A 13 35.19 13.78 -14.99
N LYS A 14 35.46 12.87 -15.94
CA LYS A 14 35.11 11.45 -15.81
C LYS A 14 35.66 10.82 -14.52
N PHE A 15 36.90 11.15 -14.14
CA PHE A 15 37.51 10.67 -12.91
C PHE A 15 36.85 11.23 -11.65
N LYS A 16 36.53 12.54 -11.61
CA LYS A 16 35.81 13.16 -10.49
C LYS A 16 34.41 12.55 -10.31
N ASP A 17 33.67 12.39 -11.40
CA ASP A 17 32.34 11.76 -11.37
C ASP A 17 32.42 10.31 -10.88
N ASN A 18 33.49 9.58 -11.24
CA ASN A 18 33.73 8.24 -10.73
C ASN A 18 33.99 8.22 -9.22
N MET A 19 34.80 9.16 -8.72
CA MET A 19 35.07 9.30 -7.29
C MET A 19 33.82 9.65 -6.48
N ASP A 20 32.94 10.49 -7.01
CA ASP A 20 31.66 10.81 -6.38
C ASP A 20 30.72 9.60 -6.32
N LYS A 21 30.71 8.77 -7.36
CA LYS A 21 29.99 7.49 -7.33
C LYS A 21 30.57 6.58 -6.25
N VAL A 22 31.89 6.37 -6.21
CA VAL A 22 32.57 5.54 -5.19
C VAL A 22 32.19 6.00 -3.78
N ARG A 23 32.18 7.31 -3.53
CA ARG A 23 31.76 7.87 -2.24
C ARG A 23 30.31 7.54 -1.90
N LYS A 24 29.39 7.67 -2.87
CA LYS A 24 27.98 7.30 -2.69
C LYS A 24 27.81 5.80 -2.40
N TRP A 25 28.52 4.93 -3.12
CA TRP A 25 28.51 3.48 -2.89
C TRP A 25 29.02 3.14 -1.49
N ARG A 26 30.13 3.74 -1.06
CA ARG A 26 30.67 3.54 0.29
C ARG A 26 29.65 3.95 1.36
N GLN A 27 29.04 5.12 1.22
CA GLN A 27 28.00 5.57 2.17
C GLN A 27 26.81 4.62 2.20
N ALA A 28 26.27 4.22 1.04
CA ALA A 28 25.14 3.29 0.96
C ALA A 28 25.46 1.93 1.60
N LEU A 29 26.64 1.37 1.35
CA LEU A 29 27.09 0.11 1.95
C LEU A 29 27.27 0.22 3.46
N THR A 30 27.83 1.33 3.95
CA THR A 30 27.94 1.59 5.39
C THR A 30 26.56 1.69 6.04
N THR A 31 25.62 2.41 5.42
CA THR A 31 24.24 2.50 5.91
C THR A 31 23.58 1.13 5.93
N ALA A 32 23.73 0.32 4.88
CA ALA A 32 23.16 -1.02 4.80
C ALA A 32 23.76 -1.98 5.85
N ALA A 33 25.07 -1.93 6.07
CA ALA A 33 25.75 -2.77 7.07
C ALA A 33 25.36 -2.43 8.52
N ASN A 34 25.00 -1.16 8.78
CA ASN A 34 24.52 -0.72 10.10
C ASN A 34 23.03 -1.04 10.36
N LEU A 35 22.30 -1.63 9.39
CA LEU A 35 20.94 -2.10 9.63
C LEU A 35 20.98 -3.38 10.48
N SER A 36 20.04 -3.51 11.42
CA SER A 36 19.88 -4.75 12.20
C SER A 36 19.61 -5.93 11.26
N GLY A 37 20.40 -6.98 11.36
CA GLY A 37 20.37 -8.13 10.46
C GLY A 37 21.03 -9.38 11.05
N VAL A 38 20.78 -10.52 10.42
CA VAL A 38 21.31 -11.82 10.86
C VAL A 38 22.75 -11.94 10.40
N HIS A 39 23.68 -12.10 11.34
CA HIS A 39 25.10 -12.30 11.05
C HIS A 39 25.40 -13.78 10.93
N SER A 40 25.94 -14.19 9.77
CA SER A 40 26.31 -15.60 9.53
C SER A 40 27.31 -16.14 10.55
N GLN A 41 28.18 -15.28 11.09
CA GLN A 41 29.18 -15.65 12.09
C GLN A 41 28.58 -16.14 13.42
N ASN A 42 27.31 -15.81 13.70
CA ASN A 42 26.61 -16.24 14.90
C ASN A 42 25.82 -17.54 14.70
N ILE A 43 25.78 -18.08 13.48
CA ILE A 43 25.00 -19.26 13.12
C ILE A 43 25.92 -20.28 12.45
N ARG A 44 25.99 -21.49 13.01
CA ARG A 44 26.98 -22.50 12.60
C ARG A 44 26.60 -23.21 11.29
N LEU A 45 25.33 -23.25 10.95
CA LEU A 45 24.81 -23.96 9.79
C LEU A 45 24.06 -23.00 8.87
N ASP A 46 24.36 -23.06 7.57
CA ASP A 46 23.67 -22.26 6.55
C ASP A 46 22.15 -22.51 6.54
N SER A 47 21.71 -23.73 6.88
CA SER A 47 20.29 -24.08 6.98
C SER A 47 19.57 -23.28 8.07
N GLU A 48 20.16 -23.16 9.26
CA GLU A 48 19.60 -22.38 10.38
C GLU A 48 19.54 -20.88 10.04
N LEU A 49 20.54 -20.38 9.32
CA LEU A 49 20.59 -19.00 8.85
C LEU A 49 19.44 -18.73 7.86
N ILE A 50 19.26 -19.62 6.88
CA ILE A 50 18.18 -19.52 5.90
C ILE A 50 16.82 -19.60 6.58
N GLU A 51 16.62 -20.54 7.50
CA GLU A 51 15.37 -20.65 8.26
C GLU A 51 15.05 -19.38 9.04
N THR A 52 16.06 -18.79 9.69
CA THR A 52 15.92 -17.54 10.43
C THR A 52 15.49 -16.40 9.50
N ILE A 53 16.14 -16.27 8.34
CA ILE A 53 15.81 -15.24 7.34
C ILE A 53 14.39 -15.45 6.80
N VAL A 54 14.02 -16.69 6.43
CA VAL A 54 12.68 -17.02 5.93
C VAL A 54 11.62 -16.70 6.98
N LYS A 55 11.87 -17.05 8.24
CA LYS A 55 10.96 -16.75 9.35
C LYS A 55 10.81 -15.24 9.56
N ASP A 56 11.89 -14.48 9.56
CA ASP A 56 11.85 -13.02 9.71
C ASP A 56 11.09 -12.35 8.55
N ILE A 57 11.38 -12.73 7.30
CA ILE A 57 10.66 -12.22 6.13
C ILE A 57 9.18 -12.58 6.22
N SER A 58 8.86 -13.84 6.53
CA SER A 58 7.47 -14.31 6.65
C SER A 58 6.71 -13.55 7.74
N THR A 59 7.32 -13.33 8.92
CA THR A 59 6.68 -12.57 10.01
C THR A 59 6.44 -11.10 9.65
N LYS A 60 7.37 -10.46 8.93
CA LYS A 60 7.22 -9.08 8.44
C LYS A 60 6.16 -8.97 7.34
N LEU A 61 6.11 -9.93 6.42
CA LEU A 61 5.10 -9.98 5.38
C LEU A 61 3.71 -10.29 5.97
N ASN A 62 3.59 -11.17 6.95
CA ASN A 62 2.30 -11.56 7.52
C ASN A 62 1.61 -10.49 8.39
N GLN A 63 2.15 -9.27 8.44
CA GLN A 63 1.58 -8.11 9.13
C GLN A 63 1.08 -7.05 8.14
N PRO A 64 -0.05 -7.28 7.44
CA PRO A 64 -0.56 -6.34 6.44
C PRO A 64 -0.87 -4.97 7.05
N GLY A 65 -1.38 -4.91 8.28
CA GLY A 65 -1.68 -3.65 8.97
C GLY A 65 -0.49 -2.72 9.22
N LYS A 66 0.75 -3.18 9.04
CA LYS A 66 1.98 -2.36 9.13
C LYS A 66 2.55 -1.93 7.78
N ARG A 67 1.89 -2.28 6.67
CA ARG A 67 2.33 -1.88 5.32
C ARG A 67 1.74 -0.52 4.95
N LYS A 68 2.51 0.29 4.23
CA LYS A 68 2.01 1.59 3.72
C LYS A 68 0.89 1.44 2.70
N ARG A 69 0.94 0.38 1.88
CA ARG A 69 0.01 0.15 0.77
C ARG A 69 -0.47 -1.29 0.77
N LEU A 70 -1.78 -1.47 0.62
CA LEU A 70 -2.43 -2.77 0.52
C LEU A 70 -3.06 -2.91 -0.88
N TRP A 71 -2.43 -3.72 -1.73
CA TRP A 71 -2.90 -4.02 -3.10
C TRP A 71 -3.50 -5.40 -3.23
N ASN A 72 -3.17 -6.30 -2.30
CA ASN A 72 -3.70 -7.63 -2.25
C ASN A 72 -5.08 -7.60 -1.57
N VAL A 73 -6.07 -8.18 -2.24
CA VAL A 73 -7.45 -8.30 -1.77
C VAL A 73 -7.51 -8.93 -0.38
N GLU A 74 -6.74 -10.00 -0.15
CA GLU A 74 -6.69 -10.73 1.11
C GLU A 74 -6.10 -9.88 2.24
N ASP A 75 -5.01 -9.17 1.96
CA ASP A 75 -4.38 -8.30 2.96
C ASP A 75 -5.30 -7.14 3.37
N GLY A 76 -5.99 -6.55 2.40
CA GLY A 76 -6.98 -5.50 2.66
C GLY A 76 -8.17 -6.03 3.46
N TYR A 77 -8.71 -7.20 3.08
CA TYR A 77 -9.79 -7.86 3.82
C TYR A 77 -9.39 -8.16 5.27
N ARG A 78 -8.24 -8.80 5.49
CA ARG A 78 -7.71 -9.10 6.82
C ARG A 78 -7.52 -7.86 7.69
N VAL A 79 -7.09 -6.75 7.09
CA VAL A 79 -6.89 -5.48 7.82
C VAL A 79 -8.21 -4.91 8.31
N PHE A 80 -9.25 -4.91 7.48
CA PHE A 80 -10.57 -4.41 7.88
C PHE A 80 -11.30 -5.37 8.83
N ASN A 81 -11.33 -6.67 8.52
CA ASN A 81 -12.10 -7.63 9.31
C ASN A 81 -11.57 -7.78 10.74
N ASN A 82 -10.25 -7.64 10.92
CA ASN A 82 -9.61 -7.81 12.22
C ASN A 82 -9.24 -6.47 12.89
N ASN A 83 -9.60 -5.33 12.30
CA ASN A 83 -9.20 -3.99 12.75
C ASN A 83 -7.69 -3.86 13.02
N THR A 84 -6.85 -4.53 12.23
CA THR A 84 -5.39 -4.58 12.44
C THR A 84 -4.63 -3.44 11.76
N GLY A 85 -5.34 -2.60 11.02
CA GLY A 85 -4.77 -1.43 10.35
C GLY A 85 -4.12 -0.50 11.37
N THR A 86 -2.92 -0.02 11.07
CA THR A 86 -2.19 0.94 11.91
C THR A 86 -2.07 2.28 11.21
N SER A 87 -1.52 3.28 11.91
CA SER A 87 -1.18 4.58 11.34
C SER A 87 -0.13 4.50 10.23
N THR A 88 0.47 3.33 9.98
CA THR A 88 1.37 3.14 8.84
C THR A 88 0.60 3.01 7.52
N VAL A 89 -0.65 2.53 7.55
CA VAL A 89 -1.44 2.30 6.34
C VAL A 89 -1.88 3.64 5.75
N GLU A 90 -1.44 3.92 4.51
CA GLU A 90 -1.76 5.18 3.81
C GLU A 90 -2.69 4.97 2.61
N ALA A 91 -2.66 3.78 1.99
CA ALA A 91 -3.51 3.47 0.85
C ALA A 91 -3.98 2.02 0.84
N ILE A 92 -5.26 1.83 0.55
CA ILE A 92 -5.89 0.50 0.47
C ILE A 92 -6.68 0.39 -0.84
N PHE A 93 -6.45 -0.71 -1.54
CA PHE A 93 -7.15 -1.08 -2.76
C PHE A 93 -7.84 -2.41 -2.51
N LEU A 94 -9.15 -2.44 -2.68
CA LEU A 94 -9.97 -3.61 -2.44
C LEU A 94 -10.77 -3.97 -3.67
N ASP A 95 -10.72 -5.23 -4.06
CA ASP A 95 -11.63 -5.79 -5.05
C ASP A 95 -12.79 -6.44 -4.31
N VAL A 96 -13.90 -5.72 -4.19
CA VAL A 96 -15.05 -6.19 -3.41
C VAL A 96 -15.79 -7.33 -4.11
N SER A 97 -15.56 -7.57 -5.41
CA SER A 97 -16.14 -8.75 -6.08
C SER A 97 -15.53 -10.06 -5.66
N LYS A 98 -14.29 -10.01 -5.18
CA LYS A 98 -13.56 -11.19 -4.71
C LYS A 98 -13.77 -11.46 -3.22
N ILE A 99 -14.56 -10.62 -2.55
CA ILE A 99 -14.78 -10.68 -1.10
C ILE A 99 -16.26 -10.93 -0.85
N GLN A 100 -16.58 -12.00 -0.14
CA GLN A 100 -17.92 -12.21 0.37
C GLN A 100 -18.09 -11.52 1.73
N GLY A 101 -18.81 -10.40 1.76
CA GLY A 101 -19.24 -9.76 3.02
C GLY A 101 -18.14 -8.95 3.73
N LEU A 102 -17.74 -7.81 3.15
CA LEU A 102 -16.80 -6.89 3.78
C LEU A 102 -17.50 -6.01 4.83
N GLN A 103 -17.21 -6.20 6.12
CA GLN A 103 -17.68 -5.30 7.18
C GLN A 103 -16.66 -4.20 7.43
N LEU A 104 -17.07 -2.95 7.23
CA LEU A 104 -16.27 -1.77 7.56
C LEU A 104 -16.71 -1.25 8.92
N SER A 105 -15.98 -1.61 9.97
CA SER A 105 -16.21 -1.04 11.29
C SER A 105 -15.60 0.36 11.37
N PRO A 106 -16.29 1.37 11.94
CA PRO A 106 -15.68 2.66 12.26
C PRO A 106 -14.43 2.53 13.13
N ALA A 107 -14.36 1.47 13.96
CA ALA A 107 -13.19 1.17 14.79
C ALA A 107 -11.92 0.89 13.96
N ALA A 108 -12.05 0.27 12.77
CA ALA A 108 -10.93 -0.01 11.87
C ALA A 108 -10.20 1.28 11.46
N PHE A 109 -10.93 2.37 11.26
CA PHE A 109 -10.39 3.65 10.81
C PHE A 109 -9.75 4.46 11.94
N ARG A 110 -10.13 4.21 13.20
CA ARG A 110 -9.59 4.94 14.37
C ARG A 110 -8.08 4.79 14.49
N SER A 111 -7.56 3.60 14.17
CA SER A 111 -6.13 3.29 14.22
C SER A 111 -5.39 3.64 12.92
N MET A 112 -6.10 3.78 11.79
CA MET A 112 -5.53 4.11 10.46
C MET A 112 -5.57 5.61 10.16
N GLN A 113 -5.07 6.44 11.08
CA GLN A 113 -5.19 7.90 11.02
C GLN A 113 -4.47 8.56 9.82
N ASN A 114 -3.51 7.86 9.21
CA ASN A 114 -2.78 8.33 8.03
C ASN A 114 -3.33 7.79 6.72
N LEU A 115 -4.49 7.12 6.73
CA LEU A 115 -5.13 6.64 5.51
C LEU A 115 -5.54 7.82 4.63
N LYS A 116 -4.94 7.91 3.44
CA LYS A 116 -5.17 8.97 2.45
C LYS A 116 -6.02 8.48 1.28
N LEU A 117 -5.99 7.19 0.99
CA LEU A 117 -6.68 6.61 -0.15
C LEU A 117 -7.33 5.28 0.22
N LEU A 118 -8.64 5.19 -0.03
CA LEU A 118 -9.39 3.95 0.00
C LEU A 118 -10.12 3.82 -1.33
N LYS A 119 -9.78 2.79 -2.11
CA LYS A 119 -10.37 2.57 -3.43
C LYS A 119 -10.96 1.16 -3.51
N PHE A 120 -12.25 1.11 -3.82
CA PHE A 120 -12.95 -0.13 -4.13
C PHE A 120 -12.97 -0.33 -5.65
N TYR A 121 -12.69 -1.55 -6.09
CA TYR A 121 -12.93 -2.04 -7.43
C TYR A 121 -14.19 -2.89 -7.40
N VAL A 122 -15.18 -2.47 -8.19
CA VAL A 122 -16.42 -3.20 -8.45
C VAL A 122 -16.38 -3.59 -9.92
N PRO A 123 -16.56 -4.87 -10.28
CA PRO A 123 -16.53 -5.32 -11.66
C PRO A 123 -17.66 -4.69 -12.46
N GLN A 124 -17.35 -4.45 -13.73
CA GLN A 124 -18.07 -3.53 -14.62
C GLN A 124 -19.50 -4.00 -14.97
N GLU A 125 -19.82 -5.27 -14.72
CA GLU A 125 -21.14 -5.85 -14.99
C GLU A 125 -22.25 -5.22 -14.13
N VAL A 126 -21.92 -4.63 -12.97
CA VAL A 126 -22.86 -3.88 -12.12
C VAL A 126 -22.90 -2.38 -12.46
N HIS A 127 -21.87 -1.85 -13.13
CA HIS A 127 -21.68 -0.42 -13.39
C HIS A 127 -22.70 0.15 -14.40
N ASN A 128 -23.13 -0.67 -15.36
CA ASN A 128 -24.01 -0.24 -16.45
C ASN A 128 -25.46 -0.04 -16.00
N GLU A 129 -25.86 -0.65 -14.88
CA GLU A 129 -27.17 -0.45 -14.26
C GLU A 129 -27.15 0.78 -13.34
N TYR A 130 -26.06 1.00 -12.60
CA TYR A 130 -25.89 2.14 -11.69
C TYR A 130 -25.75 3.51 -12.39
N LYS A 131 -25.05 3.59 -13.53
CA LYS A 131 -24.86 4.89 -14.24
C LYS A 131 -26.15 5.50 -14.76
N ARG A 132 -27.17 4.69 -15.07
CA ARG A 132 -28.44 5.19 -15.59
C ARG A 132 -29.27 5.91 -14.52
N GLN A 133 -28.97 5.74 -13.23
CA GLN A 133 -29.90 6.13 -12.18
C GLN A 133 -29.57 7.43 -11.42
N ARG A 134 -28.37 8.05 -11.43
CA ARG A 134 -28.13 9.26 -10.59
C ARG A 134 -27.20 10.37 -11.14
N ARG A 135 -27.74 11.59 -11.06
CA ARG A 135 -27.07 12.91 -11.05
C ARG A 135 -26.61 13.21 -9.61
N TRP A 136 -25.34 13.55 -9.40
CA TRP A 136 -24.70 13.65 -8.06
C TRP A 136 -24.46 15.10 -7.60
N THR A 137 -24.56 15.37 -6.29
CA THR A 137 -23.99 16.56 -5.63
C THR A 137 -22.88 16.17 -4.66
N VAL A 138 -21.82 16.99 -4.59
CA VAL A 138 -20.61 16.75 -3.78
C VAL A 138 -20.83 17.30 -2.37
N GLY A 139 -20.79 16.44 -1.36
CA GLY A 139 -20.73 16.84 0.06
C GLY A 139 -19.27 16.97 0.53
N ARG A 140 -18.92 18.09 1.17
CA ARG A 140 -17.62 18.32 1.82
C ARG A 140 -17.76 18.11 3.33
N SER A 141 -17.04 17.15 3.90
CA SER A 141 -16.60 17.19 5.30
C SER A 141 -15.24 16.49 5.43
N ASN A 142 -14.46 16.93 6.40
CA ASN A 142 -13.00 16.99 6.33
C ASN A 142 -12.26 15.65 6.07
N ARG A 143 -11.40 15.70 5.04
CA ARG A 143 -10.30 14.77 4.65
C ARG A 143 -10.62 13.38 4.09
N ALA A 144 -11.88 13.08 3.78
CA ALA A 144 -12.19 12.05 2.80
C ALA A 144 -13.44 12.45 1.98
N HIS A 145 -13.38 12.27 0.67
CA HIS A 145 -14.55 12.44 -0.19
C HIS A 145 -15.46 11.22 -0.01
N PHE A 146 -16.50 11.35 0.81
CA PHE A 146 -17.57 10.35 0.92
C PHE A 146 -18.72 10.71 -0.03
N LEU A 147 -19.20 9.74 -0.81
CA LEU A 147 -20.44 9.83 -1.57
C LEU A 147 -21.56 9.23 -0.68
N GLY A 148 -22.40 10.09 -0.10
CA GLY A 148 -23.54 9.68 0.74
C GLY A 148 -24.89 9.87 0.03
N PHE A 149 -25.83 8.96 0.30
CA PHE A 149 -27.21 8.94 -0.21
C PHE A 149 -28.18 9.50 0.84
N LEU A 150 -29.11 10.39 0.46
CA LEU A 150 -30.30 10.70 1.24
C LEU A 150 -31.53 10.19 0.47
N GLY A 151 -32.20 9.18 1.01
CA GLY A 151 -33.44 8.63 0.45
C GLY A 151 -33.87 7.38 1.20
N SER A 152 -35.10 7.36 1.69
CA SER A 152 -35.61 6.30 2.55
C SER A 152 -36.09 5.07 1.77
N SER A 153 -35.92 3.91 2.41
CA SER A 153 -36.69 2.66 2.30
C SER A 153 -36.66 1.80 1.02
N SER A 154 -36.13 0.59 1.26
CA SER A 154 -36.41 -0.73 0.67
C SER A 154 -36.03 -1.03 -0.79
N SER A 155 -35.21 -2.09 -0.93
CA SER A 155 -34.80 -2.84 -2.14
C SER A 155 -34.15 -1.99 -3.22
N VAL A 156 -32.83 -2.02 -3.46
CA VAL A 156 -31.91 -3.14 -3.56
C VAL A 156 -30.51 -2.55 -3.34
N PHE A 157 -29.92 -2.81 -2.17
CA PHE A 157 -28.49 -2.64 -1.96
C PHE A 157 -27.85 -4.03 -2.08
N PRO A 158 -26.72 -4.21 -2.80
CA PRO A 158 -25.93 -5.43 -2.66
C PRO A 158 -25.55 -5.57 -1.19
N SER A 159 -25.81 -6.75 -0.63
CA SER A 159 -25.84 -7.11 0.80
C SER A 159 -24.52 -6.95 1.58
N GLN A 160 -23.53 -6.22 1.06
CA GLN A 160 -22.14 -6.34 1.49
C GLN A 160 -21.54 -5.08 2.12
N ILE A 161 -22.27 -3.98 2.23
CA ILE A 161 -21.80 -2.79 2.95
C ILE A 161 -22.91 -2.33 3.89
N ARG A 162 -22.89 -2.82 5.14
CA ARG A 162 -23.66 -2.21 6.23
C ARG A 162 -22.76 -1.17 6.89
N ILE A 163 -23.12 0.10 6.73
CA ILE A 163 -22.62 1.15 7.62
C ILE A 163 -23.52 1.09 8.86
N TRP A 164 -22.96 0.68 10.00
CA TRP A 164 -23.63 0.77 11.30
C TRP A 164 -23.70 2.24 11.73
N ASP A 165 -24.87 2.67 12.20
CA ASP A 165 -25.06 3.91 12.98
C ASP A 165 -25.43 3.50 14.42
N PRO A 166 -25.00 4.26 15.47
CA PRO A 166 -25.24 3.92 16.87
C PRO A 166 -26.69 3.97 17.32
#